data_AF-A0A1D6IAS9-F1
#
_entry.id   AF-A0A1D6IAS9-F1
#
_cell.length_a   1.000
_cell.length_b   1.000
_cell.length_c   1.000
_cell.angle_alpha   90.00
_cell.angle_beta   90.00
_cell.angle_gamma   90.00
#
_symmetry.space_group_name_H-M   'P 1'
#
loop_
_entity.id
_entity.type
_entity.pdbx_description
1 polymer ?
#
loop_
_entity_poly.entity_id
_entity_poly.type
_entity_poly.pdbx_seq_one_letter_code
_entity_poly.pdbx_strand_id
1 'polypeptide(L)'
;MEVTPKTLADVKGGTLISYEGRVQLLEIAQVPDEHVNEFKSIEKFKIFNTNNLWVNLKAIKRLVEAEALKMEIIPNPKEVDGVKVLQLETAAGAAIRFFDKAIGINVPRSRFLPVKATSDLLLVQSDLYTLVDGFVIRNPSRANPANPSIELGPEFKKVANFLARFKSIPSIVELDSLKVSGDVWFGSGITLKGKVTIIAKPGVKLEIPDGDVLENKDVNGPEDL
;
A
#
# COMPACT_ATOMS: atom_id res chain seq x y z
N MET A 1 19.56 -0.74 -1.22
CA MET A 1 18.09 -0.86 -1.21
C MET A 1 17.55 0.08 -0.14
N GLU A 2 16.67 1.01 -0.47
CA GLU A 2 16.01 1.80 0.58
C GLU A 2 14.97 0.91 1.29
N VAL A 3 15.01 0.94 2.62
CA VAL A 3 14.02 0.30 3.49
C VAL A 3 13.37 1.37 4.36
N THR A 4 12.16 1.12 4.84
CA THR A 4 11.45 2.01 5.76
C THR A 4 11.00 1.22 7.00
N PRO A 5 10.74 1.87 8.15
CA PRO A 5 10.16 1.17 9.30
C PRO A 5 8.83 0.51 8.92
N LYS A 6 8.67 -0.76 9.34
CA LYS A 6 7.48 -1.57 9.09
C LYS A 6 6.34 -1.10 9.99
N THR A 7 5.13 -1.01 9.44
CA THR A 7 3.89 -0.68 10.15
C THR A 7 2.94 -1.88 10.12
N LEU A 8 1.84 -1.81 10.89
CA LEU A 8 0.80 -2.84 10.87
C LEU A 8 0.12 -2.99 9.51
N ALA A 9 0.19 -1.97 8.63
CA ALA A 9 -0.32 -2.04 7.27
C ALA A 9 0.62 -2.82 6.32
N ASP A 10 1.90 -2.96 6.67
CA ASP A 10 2.93 -3.57 5.82
C ASP A 10 2.96 -5.11 6.02
N VAL A 11 1.80 -5.75 5.87
CA VAL A 11 1.63 -7.21 6.07
C VAL A 11 2.15 -8.06 4.91
N LYS A 12 2.31 -7.46 3.72
CA LYS A 12 2.72 -8.14 2.49
C LYS A 12 3.95 -7.45 1.89
N GLY A 13 5.06 -8.16 1.82
CA GLY A 13 6.31 -7.76 1.18
C GLY A 13 7.54 -8.15 1.99
N GLY A 14 8.71 -7.94 1.41
CA GLY A 14 9.96 -8.47 1.94
C GLY A 14 10.67 -7.57 2.96
N THR A 15 11.53 -8.21 3.74
CA THR A 15 12.44 -7.58 4.70
C THR A 15 13.88 -7.93 4.36
N LEU A 16 14.84 -7.08 4.77
CA LEU A 16 16.26 -7.40 4.66
C LEU A 16 16.73 -8.16 5.89
N ILE A 17 17.45 -9.25 5.66
CA ILE A 17 18.07 -10.07 6.70
C ILE A 17 19.56 -10.29 6.41
N SER A 18 20.30 -10.66 7.45
CA SER A 18 21.65 -11.22 7.31
C SER A 18 21.56 -12.74 7.31
N TYR A 19 22.08 -13.38 6.26
CA TYR A 19 22.07 -14.84 6.12
C TYR A 19 23.32 -15.28 5.37
N GLU A 20 24.02 -16.31 5.85
CA GLU A 20 25.27 -16.81 5.25
C GLU A 20 26.31 -15.71 4.96
N GLY A 21 26.40 -14.71 5.85
CA GLY A 21 27.33 -13.58 5.73
C GLY A 21 26.98 -12.56 4.64
N ARG A 22 25.79 -12.66 4.03
CA ARG A 22 25.29 -11.72 3.01
C ARG A 22 23.96 -11.10 3.42
N VAL A 23 23.70 -9.91 2.89
CA VAL A 23 22.36 -9.32 2.95
C VAL A 23 21.48 -9.96 1.88
N GLN A 24 20.27 -10.35 2.24
CA GLN A 24 19.28 -10.88 1.30
C GLN A 24 17.88 -10.37 1.61
N LEU A 25 17.04 -10.37 0.57
CA LEU A 25 15.62 -10.10 0.69
C LEU A 25 14.91 -11.41 1.06
N LEU A 26 14.19 -11.40 2.19
CA LEU A 26 13.29 -12.46 2.59
C LEU A 26 11.85 -12.03 2.30
N GLU A 27 11.19 -12.73 1.40
CA GLU A 27 9.78 -12.56 1.04
C GLU A 27 8.90 -13.61 1.74
N ILE A 28 7.63 -13.29 1.98
CA ILE A 28 6.70 -14.20 2.67
C ILE A 28 6.56 -15.56 1.95
N ALA A 29 6.69 -15.60 0.62
CA ALA A 29 6.61 -16.82 -0.17
C ALA A 29 7.76 -17.80 0.09
N GLN A 30 8.85 -17.34 0.73
CA GLN A 30 10.01 -18.15 1.11
C GLN A 30 9.92 -18.64 2.56
N VAL A 31 8.93 -18.19 3.32
CA VAL A 31 8.78 -18.48 4.74
C VAL A 31 7.84 -19.68 4.92
N PRO A 32 8.27 -20.77 5.56
CA PRO A 32 7.40 -21.89 5.91
C PRO A 32 6.19 -21.45 6.75
N ASP A 33 5.04 -22.09 6.56
CA ASP A 33 3.76 -21.69 7.19
C ASP A 33 3.84 -21.54 8.72
N GLU A 34 4.62 -22.41 9.38
CA GLU A 34 4.86 -22.39 10.83
C GLU A 34 5.56 -21.12 11.34
N HIS A 35 6.30 -20.42 10.47
CA HIS A 35 7.03 -19.20 10.82
C HIS A 35 6.40 -17.90 10.29
N VAL A 36 5.26 -17.99 9.59
CA VAL A 36 4.60 -16.82 8.98
C VAL A 36 4.21 -15.77 10.02
N ASN A 37 3.75 -16.19 11.20
CA ASN A 37 3.37 -15.26 12.28
C ASN A 37 4.58 -14.49 12.81
N GLU A 38 5.74 -15.15 12.89
CA GLU A 38 7.00 -14.52 13.29
C GLU A 38 7.49 -13.53 12.22
N PHE A 39 7.38 -13.89 10.94
CA PHE A 39 7.72 -13.00 9.83
C PHE A 39 6.85 -11.74 9.78
N LYS A 40 5.56 -11.88 10.11
CA LYS A 40 4.63 -10.75 10.21
C LYS A 40 4.90 -9.85 11.41
N SER A 41 5.57 -10.34 12.46
CA SER A 41 5.89 -9.55 13.64
C SER A 41 6.81 -8.37 13.31
N ILE A 42 6.32 -7.16 13.61
CA ILE A 42 7.08 -5.91 13.50
C ILE A 42 8.18 -5.81 14.57
N GLU A 43 8.12 -6.62 15.63
CA GLU A 43 9.15 -6.65 16.67
C GLU A 43 10.39 -7.41 16.20
N LYS A 44 10.19 -8.53 15.48
CA LYS A 44 11.27 -9.34 14.90
C LYS A 44 11.82 -8.70 13.63
N PHE A 45 10.95 -8.34 12.69
CA PHE A 45 11.31 -7.75 11.41
C PHE A 45 10.82 -6.31 11.34
N LYS A 46 11.71 -5.38 11.69
CA LYS A 46 11.40 -3.95 11.90
C LYS A 46 11.39 -3.10 10.63
N ILE A 47 11.94 -3.63 9.53
CA ILE A 47 12.14 -2.90 8.28
C ILE A 47 11.39 -3.58 7.13
N PHE A 48 11.08 -2.80 6.11
CA PHE A 48 10.34 -3.23 4.92
C PHE A 48 10.97 -2.67 3.65
N ASN A 49 11.05 -3.49 2.59
CA ASN A 49 11.57 -3.08 1.28
C ASN A 49 10.64 -2.06 0.59
N THR A 50 11.14 -0.87 0.31
CA THR A 50 10.37 0.16 -0.43
C THR A 50 10.31 -0.07 -1.93
N ASN A 51 11.16 -0.96 -2.45
CA ASN A 51 11.47 -1.16 -3.85
C ASN A 51 12.14 0.04 -4.56
N ASN A 52 12.61 1.04 -3.81
CA ASN A 52 13.54 2.05 -4.31
C ASN A 52 14.96 1.47 -4.29
N LEU A 53 15.47 1.12 -5.48
CA LEU A 53 16.74 0.40 -5.64
C LEU A 53 17.76 1.27 -6.38
N TRP A 54 18.94 1.39 -5.78
CA TRP A 54 20.11 2.05 -6.36
C TRP A 54 21.15 0.99 -6.67
N VAL A 55 21.49 0.81 -7.95
CA VAL A 55 22.32 -0.30 -8.41
C VAL A 55 23.42 0.19 -9.35
N ASN A 56 24.65 -0.27 -9.10
CA ASN A 56 25.79 0.08 -9.94
C ASN A 56 25.73 -0.64 -11.30
N LEU A 57 25.74 0.13 -12.40
CA LEU A 57 25.60 -0.41 -13.76
C LEU A 57 26.75 -1.34 -14.18
N LYS A 58 27.99 -1.10 -13.71
CA LYS A 58 29.13 -2.00 -14.01
C LYS A 58 28.94 -3.36 -13.34
N ALA A 59 28.42 -3.37 -12.11
CA ALA A 59 28.09 -4.60 -11.40
C ALA A 59 26.94 -5.35 -12.09
N ILE A 60 25.89 -4.64 -12.56
CA ILE A 60 24.81 -5.25 -13.35
C ILE A 60 25.38 -5.94 -14.60
N LYS A 61 26.17 -5.22 -15.42
CA LYS A 61 26.77 -5.78 -16.63
C LYS A 61 27.54 -7.07 -16.32
N ARG A 62 28.46 -7.02 -15.35
CA ARG A 62 29.26 -8.18 -14.94
C ARG A 62 28.41 -9.38 -14.51
N LEU A 63 27.39 -9.16 -13.67
CA LEU A 63 26.56 -10.23 -13.12
C LEU A 63 25.62 -10.84 -14.17
N VAL A 64 25.10 -10.01 -15.09
CA VAL A 64 24.23 -10.47 -16.19
C VAL A 64 25.04 -11.25 -17.23
N GLU A 65 26.18 -10.72 -17.68
CA GLU A 65 27.03 -11.39 -18.67
C GLU A 65 27.60 -12.72 -18.16
N ALA A 66 27.81 -12.84 -16.85
CA ALA A 66 28.25 -14.07 -16.22
C ALA A 66 27.10 -15.02 -15.80
N GLU A 67 25.84 -14.69 -16.13
CA GLU A 67 24.64 -15.44 -15.73
C GLU A 67 24.59 -15.75 -14.21
N ALA A 68 25.10 -14.83 -13.39
CA ALA A 68 25.29 -15.03 -11.95
C ALA A 68 24.01 -14.75 -11.13
N LEU A 69 23.01 -14.13 -11.73
CA LEU A 69 21.77 -13.70 -11.07
C LEU A 69 20.76 -14.85 -10.98
N LYS A 70 20.88 -15.67 -9.92
CA LYS A 70 20.02 -16.82 -9.66
C LYS A 70 18.94 -16.52 -8.59
N MET A 71 18.08 -15.54 -8.84
CA MET A 71 17.02 -15.17 -7.88
C MET A 71 16.03 -16.33 -7.65
N GLU A 72 15.38 -16.32 -6.50
CA GLU A 72 14.28 -17.23 -6.20
C GLU A 72 13.14 -17.05 -7.22
N ILE A 73 12.64 -18.18 -7.71
CA ILE A 73 11.47 -18.22 -8.58
C ILE A 73 10.23 -18.02 -7.72
N ILE A 74 9.39 -17.07 -8.12
CA ILE A 74 8.09 -16.80 -7.51
C ILE A 74 7.03 -17.43 -8.41
N PRO A 75 6.45 -18.59 -8.03
CA PRO A 75 5.28 -19.11 -8.72
C PRO A 75 4.08 -18.26 -8.36
N ASN A 76 3.42 -17.68 -9.36
CA ASN A 76 2.20 -16.90 -9.21
C ASN A 76 1.04 -17.65 -9.89
N PRO A 77 0.31 -18.51 -9.15
CA PRO A 77 -0.85 -19.22 -9.68
C PRO A 77 -1.93 -18.22 -10.10
N LYS A 78 -2.37 -18.31 -11.34
CA LYS A 78 -3.44 -17.49 -11.90
C LYS A 78 -4.45 -18.34 -12.63
N GLU A 79 -5.60 -17.73 -12.89
CA GLU A 79 -6.61 -18.25 -13.79
C GLU A 79 -6.80 -17.25 -14.92
N VAL A 80 -6.65 -17.70 -16.16
CA VAL A 80 -6.84 -16.90 -17.37
C VAL A 80 -7.84 -17.65 -18.22
N ASP A 81 -8.97 -17.02 -18.52
CA ASP A 81 -10.06 -17.59 -19.31
C ASP A 81 -10.49 -18.99 -18.85
N GLY A 82 -10.58 -19.19 -17.52
CA GLY A 82 -10.97 -20.46 -16.90
C GLY A 82 -9.85 -21.52 -16.83
N VAL A 83 -8.65 -21.22 -17.33
CA VAL A 83 -7.50 -22.12 -17.30
C VAL A 83 -6.54 -21.73 -16.19
N LYS A 84 -6.23 -22.69 -15.31
CA LYS A 84 -5.20 -22.51 -14.27
C LYS A 84 -3.82 -22.50 -14.93
N VAL A 85 -3.06 -21.44 -14.68
CA VAL A 85 -1.71 -21.22 -15.21
C VAL A 85 -0.75 -20.85 -14.09
N LEU A 86 0.54 -21.10 -14.30
CA LEU A 86 1.61 -20.61 -13.45
C LEU A 86 2.38 -19.52 -14.18
N GLN A 87 2.37 -18.31 -13.61
CA GLN A 87 3.25 -17.23 -14.05
C GLN A 87 4.51 -17.28 -13.19
N LEU A 88 5.67 -17.50 -13.82
CA LEU A 88 6.95 -17.53 -13.12
C LEU A 88 7.58 -16.13 -13.15
N GLU A 89 7.88 -15.61 -11.97
CA GLU A 89 8.42 -14.26 -11.79
C GLU A 89 9.69 -14.30 -10.94
N THR A 90 10.45 -13.21 -10.96
CA THR A 90 11.53 -12.96 -9.99
C THR A 90 11.40 -11.53 -9.47
N ALA A 91 11.86 -11.29 -8.24
CA ALA A 91 11.87 -9.95 -7.66
C ALA A 91 13.24 -9.29 -7.86
N ALA A 92 13.26 -8.05 -8.37
CA ALA A 92 14.50 -7.29 -8.54
C ALA A 92 15.26 -7.13 -7.21
N GLY A 93 14.55 -6.96 -6.09
CA GLY A 93 15.16 -6.87 -4.77
C GLY A 93 15.87 -8.14 -4.30
N ALA A 94 15.45 -9.33 -4.77
CA ALA A 94 16.11 -10.60 -4.44
C ALA A 94 17.53 -10.68 -5.04
N ALA A 95 17.82 -9.89 -6.07
CA ALA A 95 19.14 -9.84 -6.67
C ALA A 95 20.22 -9.31 -5.70
N ILE A 96 19.84 -8.61 -4.62
CA ILE A 96 20.76 -7.94 -3.69
C ILE A 96 21.88 -8.86 -3.17
N ARG A 97 21.61 -10.15 -2.96
CA ARG A 97 22.58 -11.13 -2.45
C ARG A 97 23.75 -11.44 -3.41
N PHE A 98 23.57 -11.14 -4.70
CA PHE A 98 24.59 -11.36 -5.73
C PHE A 98 25.53 -10.17 -5.90
N PHE A 99 25.22 -9.03 -5.29
CA PHE A 99 26.05 -7.83 -5.37
C PHE A 99 27.03 -7.77 -4.19
N ASP A 100 28.30 -7.50 -4.50
CA ASP A 100 29.30 -7.20 -3.49
C ASP A 100 28.99 -5.86 -2.82
N LYS A 101 29.26 -5.76 -1.52
CA LYS A 101 29.07 -4.53 -0.72
C LYS A 101 27.62 -3.99 -0.76
N ALA A 102 26.64 -4.88 -0.92
CA ALA A 102 25.24 -4.51 -0.89
C ALA A 102 24.80 -4.04 0.50
N ILE A 103 23.95 -3.01 0.55
CA ILE A 103 23.45 -2.43 1.80
C ILE A 103 21.96 -2.08 1.73
N GLY A 104 21.33 -2.07 2.92
CA GLY A 104 20.06 -1.39 3.17
C GLY A 104 20.28 0.02 3.70
N ILE A 105 19.44 0.97 3.33
CA ILE A 105 19.43 2.33 3.91
C ILE A 105 18.03 2.60 4.45
N ASN A 106 17.92 2.88 5.74
CA ASN A 106 16.65 3.23 6.36
C ASN A 106 16.29 4.68 6.02
N VAL A 107 15.17 4.87 5.33
CA VAL A 107 14.69 6.18 4.89
C VAL A 107 13.36 6.55 5.56
N PRO A 108 13.02 7.84 5.64
CA PRO A 108 11.69 8.26 6.08
C PRO A 108 10.60 7.71 5.16
N ARG A 109 9.43 7.41 5.73
CA ARG A 109 8.27 6.88 5.00
C ARG A 109 7.76 7.82 3.90
N SER A 110 8.14 9.10 3.91
CA SER A 110 7.84 10.05 2.83
C SER A 110 8.39 9.62 1.46
N ARG A 111 9.39 8.73 1.42
CA ARG A 111 9.90 8.11 0.18
C ARG A 111 9.17 6.83 -0.24
N PHE A 112 8.17 6.42 0.53
CA PHE A 112 7.38 5.21 0.31
C PHE A 112 5.88 5.54 0.38
N LEU A 113 5.35 5.96 -0.79
CA LEU A 113 3.94 6.28 -0.98
C LEU A 113 3.36 5.39 -2.11
N PRO A 114 3.21 4.07 -1.87
CA PRO A 114 2.72 3.14 -2.88
C PRO A 114 1.22 3.30 -3.10
N VAL A 115 0.76 2.92 -4.30
CA VAL A 115 -0.67 2.74 -4.60
C VAL A 115 -0.91 1.27 -4.96
N LYS A 116 -1.45 0.49 -4.03
CA LYS A 116 -1.74 -0.96 -4.19
C LYS A 116 -3.23 -1.23 -4.31
N ALA A 117 -4.06 -0.41 -3.69
CA ALA A 117 -5.52 -0.44 -3.81
C ALA A 117 -6.06 0.97 -4.04
N THR A 118 -7.36 1.07 -4.35
CA THR A 118 -8.06 2.35 -4.51
C THR A 118 -8.16 3.15 -3.21
N SER A 119 -8.05 2.49 -2.05
CA SER A 119 -7.87 3.17 -0.76
C SER A 119 -6.56 3.97 -0.71
N ASP A 120 -5.46 3.44 -1.26
CA ASP A 120 -4.19 4.17 -1.37
C ASP A 120 -4.30 5.30 -2.40
N LEU A 121 -5.06 5.08 -3.47
CA LEU A 121 -5.33 6.12 -4.47
C LEU A 121 -6.06 7.31 -3.85
N LEU A 122 -7.03 7.05 -2.96
CA LEU A 122 -7.73 8.09 -2.21
C LEU A 122 -6.76 8.92 -1.35
N LEU A 123 -5.80 8.27 -0.69
CA LEU A 123 -4.79 8.97 0.11
C LEU A 123 -3.99 9.97 -0.74
N VAL A 124 -3.45 9.54 -1.89
CA VAL A 124 -2.57 10.38 -2.71
C VAL A 124 -3.31 11.45 -3.52
N GLN A 125 -4.61 11.27 -3.78
CA GLN A 125 -5.46 12.25 -4.44
C GLN A 125 -6.06 13.29 -3.49
N SER A 126 -6.07 13.00 -2.19
CA SER A 126 -6.65 13.87 -1.17
C SER A 126 -5.77 15.06 -0.78
N ASP A 127 -6.37 15.94 0.02
CA ASP A 127 -5.71 17.07 0.67
C ASP A 127 -4.71 16.68 1.78
N LEU A 128 -4.45 15.38 2.03
CA LEU A 128 -3.27 14.95 2.80
C LEU A 128 -1.97 15.35 2.14
N TYR A 129 -2.00 15.59 0.83
CA TYR A 129 -0.87 16.01 0.04
C TYR A 129 -1.22 17.25 -0.79
N THR A 130 -0.17 17.95 -1.19
CA THR A 130 -0.20 19.08 -2.12
C THR A 130 0.70 18.74 -3.29
N LEU A 131 0.40 19.28 -4.47
CA LEU A 131 1.23 19.11 -5.65
C LEU A 131 2.06 20.38 -5.85
N VAL A 132 3.38 20.28 -5.68
CA VAL A 132 4.32 21.39 -5.83
C VAL A 132 5.41 20.95 -6.81
N ASP A 133 5.52 21.63 -7.95
CA ASP A 133 6.53 21.34 -8.98
C ASP A 133 6.59 19.86 -9.42
N GLY A 134 5.43 19.20 -9.45
CA GLY A 134 5.31 17.77 -9.81
C GLY A 134 5.58 16.79 -8.66
N PHE A 135 5.92 17.27 -7.46
CA PHE A 135 6.09 16.46 -6.26
C PHE A 135 4.81 16.41 -5.43
N VAL A 136 4.45 15.21 -4.97
CA VAL A 136 3.39 14.99 -3.99
C VAL A 136 3.99 15.22 -2.60
N ILE A 137 3.74 16.39 -2.02
CA ILE A 137 4.32 16.84 -0.76
C ILE A 137 3.27 16.77 0.34
N ARG A 138 3.67 16.30 1.53
CA ARG A 138 2.78 16.24 2.70
C ARG A 138 2.20 17.62 2.99
N ASN A 139 0.87 17.70 3.13
CA ASN A 139 0.21 18.94 3.48
C ASN A 139 0.59 19.35 4.92
N PRO A 140 1.16 20.55 5.16
CA PRO A 140 1.52 21.01 6.50
C PRO A 140 0.32 21.18 7.44
N SER A 141 -0.90 21.32 6.90
CA SER A 141 -2.13 21.36 7.70
C SER A 141 -2.46 20.03 8.37
N ARG A 142 -1.85 18.92 7.92
CA ARG A 142 -2.00 17.61 8.55
C ARG A 142 -1.15 17.56 9.83
N ALA A 143 -1.80 17.73 10.99
CA ALA A 143 -1.14 17.67 12.29
C ALA A 143 -0.51 16.29 12.60
N ASN A 144 -1.20 15.19 12.23
CA ASN A 144 -0.71 13.83 12.44
C ASN A 144 0.15 13.34 11.25
N PRO A 145 1.45 13.07 11.42
CA PRO A 145 2.32 12.64 10.33
C PRO A 145 1.90 11.29 9.72
N ALA A 146 1.13 10.45 10.43
CA ALA A 146 0.62 9.19 9.90
C ALA A 146 -0.57 9.40 8.94
N ASN A 147 -0.67 8.51 7.94
CA ASN A 147 -1.86 8.41 7.10
C ASN A 147 -3.05 7.84 7.89
N PRO A 148 -4.29 8.27 7.59
CA PRO A 148 -5.46 7.57 8.09
C PRO A 148 -5.53 6.14 7.53
N SER A 149 -6.15 5.25 8.28
CA SER A 149 -6.49 3.91 7.77
C SER A 149 -7.75 3.99 6.91
N ILE A 150 -7.68 3.52 5.67
CA ILE A 150 -8.82 3.53 4.74
C ILE A 150 -9.12 2.11 4.28
N GLU A 151 -10.33 1.63 4.59
CA GLU A 151 -10.88 0.37 4.11
C GLU A 151 -12.09 0.67 3.21
N LEU A 152 -11.97 0.37 1.91
CA LEU A 152 -13.06 0.51 0.96
C LEU A 152 -13.55 -0.87 0.52
N GLY A 153 -14.87 -1.05 0.49
CA GLY A 153 -15.54 -2.26 0.07
C GLY A 153 -15.26 -2.66 -1.39
N PRO A 154 -15.65 -3.89 -1.78
CA PRO A 154 -15.39 -4.43 -3.12
C PRO A 154 -15.95 -3.56 -4.26
N GLU A 155 -16.98 -2.77 -3.99
CA GLU A 155 -17.59 -1.82 -4.92
C GLU A 155 -16.59 -0.77 -5.43
N PHE A 156 -15.61 -0.42 -4.60
CA PHE A 156 -14.55 0.56 -4.89
C PHE A 156 -13.28 -0.09 -5.45
N LYS A 157 -13.21 -1.42 -5.57
CA LYS A 157 -11.97 -2.13 -5.95
C LYS A 157 -11.45 -1.75 -7.34
N LYS A 158 -12.35 -1.51 -8.29
CA LYS A 158 -11.99 -1.07 -9.65
C LYS A 158 -11.88 0.45 -9.70
N VAL A 159 -10.82 0.97 -10.31
CA VAL A 159 -10.56 2.41 -10.42
C VAL A 159 -11.75 3.17 -11.03
N ALA A 160 -12.36 2.64 -12.11
CA ALA A 160 -13.52 3.27 -12.73
C ALA A 160 -14.71 3.44 -11.75
N ASN A 161 -14.99 2.40 -10.95
CA ASN A 161 -16.07 2.46 -9.96
C ASN A 161 -15.72 3.40 -8.80
N PHE A 162 -14.46 3.36 -8.34
CA PHE A 162 -13.95 4.28 -7.32
C PHE A 162 -14.16 5.73 -7.75
N LEU A 163 -13.72 6.10 -8.96
CA LEU A 163 -13.85 7.45 -9.48
C LEU A 163 -15.32 7.86 -9.67
N ALA A 164 -16.17 6.95 -10.15
CA ALA A 164 -17.60 7.24 -10.32
C ALA A 164 -18.33 7.49 -8.99
N ARG A 165 -17.88 6.84 -7.89
CA ARG A 165 -18.50 6.94 -6.57
C ARG A 165 -18.09 8.17 -5.78
N PHE A 166 -17.05 8.88 -6.18
CA PHE A 166 -16.62 10.15 -5.57
C PHE A 166 -16.81 11.29 -6.59
N LYS A 167 -17.88 12.08 -6.45
CA LYS A 167 -18.13 13.23 -7.34
C LYS A 167 -17.02 14.28 -7.22
N SER A 168 -16.42 14.41 -6.04
CA SER A 168 -15.07 14.97 -5.83
C SER A 168 -14.35 14.18 -4.74
N ILE A 169 -13.03 14.27 -4.69
CA ILE A 169 -12.26 13.69 -3.57
C ILE A 169 -12.59 14.46 -2.28
N PRO A 170 -13.01 13.77 -1.20
CA PRO A 170 -13.33 14.42 0.07
C PRO A 170 -12.06 14.99 0.73
N SER A 171 -12.23 16.04 1.54
CA SER A 171 -11.21 16.47 2.48
C SER A 171 -11.06 15.42 3.58
N ILE A 172 -9.83 14.95 3.80
CA ILE A 172 -9.51 13.95 4.83
C ILE A 172 -8.25 14.35 5.64
N VAL A 173 -7.85 15.61 5.57
CA VAL A 173 -6.69 16.14 6.32
C VAL A 173 -6.82 15.96 7.83
N GLU A 174 -8.04 15.87 8.37
CA GLU A 174 -8.35 15.63 9.79
C GLU A 174 -8.85 14.20 10.07
N LEU A 175 -8.75 13.28 9.10
CA LEU A 175 -9.23 11.90 9.24
C LEU A 175 -8.25 11.02 10.03
N ASP A 176 -8.75 10.14 10.88
CA ASP A 176 -7.99 9.05 11.53
C ASP A 176 -8.26 7.70 10.86
N SER A 177 -9.53 7.40 10.57
CA SER A 177 -9.91 6.18 9.86
C SER A 177 -11.21 6.33 9.09
N LEU A 178 -11.27 5.71 7.91
CA LEU A 178 -12.48 5.57 7.11
C LEU A 178 -12.73 4.10 6.79
N LYS A 179 -13.93 3.62 7.05
CA LYS A 179 -14.41 2.32 6.57
C LYS A 179 -15.69 2.49 5.76
N VAL A 180 -15.71 2.00 4.53
CA VAL A 180 -16.88 2.06 3.64
C VAL A 180 -17.21 0.67 3.14
N SER A 181 -18.48 0.26 3.25
CA SER A 181 -18.95 -1.03 2.77
C SER A 181 -20.35 -0.92 2.14
N GLY A 182 -20.58 -1.65 1.05
CA GLY A 182 -21.85 -1.66 0.32
C GLY A 182 -21.96 -0.53 -0.71
N ASP A 183 -23.19 -0.30 -1.21
CA ASP A 183 -23.46 0.63 -2.30
C ASP A 183 -23.50 2.10 -1.83
N VAL A 184 -22.32 2.64 -1.53
CA VAL A 184 -22.13 4.02 -1.05
C VAL A 184 -21.61 4.93 -2.16
N TRP A 185 -22.15 6.15 -2.23
CA TRP A 185 -21.80 7.21 -3.17
C TRP A 185 -21.56 8.51 -2.41
N PHE A 186 -20.61 9.31 -2.88
CA PHE A 186 -20.18 10.56 -2.26
C PHE A 186 -20.43 11.73 -3.20
N GLY A 187 -21.13 12.74 -2.71
CA GLY A 187 -21.27 14.05 -3.33
C GLY A 187 -19.96 14.84 -3.43
N SER A 188 -20.08 16.11 -3.79
CA SER A 188 -18.97 17.05 -3.93
C SER A 188 -18.73 17.84 -2.64
N GLY A 189 -17.47 18.18 -2.35
CA GLY A 189 -17.13 19.07 -1.23
C GLY A 189 -17.29 18.46 0.17
N ILE A 190 -17.32 17.13 0.28
CA ILE A 190 -17.44 16.42 1.56
C ILE A 190 -16.16 16.55 2.39
N THR A 191 -16.31 16.63 3.72
CA THR A 191 -15.22 16.61 4.69
C THR A 191 -15.38 15.45 5.66
N LEU A 192 -14.33 14.65 5.86
CA LEU A 192 -14.31 13.52 6.79
C LEU A 192 -13.26 13.74 7.88
N LYS A 193 -13.67 13.60 9.15
CA LYS A 193 -12.83 13.88 10.32
C LYS A 193 -12.89 12.76 11.36
N GLY A 194 -11.78 12.52 12.05
CA GLY A 194 -11.70 11.50 13.09
C GLY A 194 -12.00 10.10 12.56
N LYS A 195 -12.91 9.35 13.20
CA LYS A 195 -13.26 7.98 12.80
C LYS A 195 -14.63 7.93 12.13
N VAL A 196 -14.67 7.55 10.86
CA VAL A 196 -15.92 7.48 10.09
C VAL A 196 -16.15 6.08 9.55
N THR A 197 -17.34 5.53 9.80
CA THR A 197 -17.78 4.24 9.24
C THR A 197 -19.06 4.47 8.44
N ILE A 198 -19.12 3.98 7.20
CA ILE A 198 -20.29 4.09 6.34
C ILE A 198 -20.63 2.72 5.77
N ILE A 199 -21.75 2.15 6.20
CA ILE A 199 -22.18 0.80 5.84
C ILE A 199 -23.57 0.87 5.23
N ALA A 200 -23.66 0.64 3.92
CA ALA A 200 -24.91 0.41 3.25
C ALA A 200 -25.32 -1.07 3.41
N LYS A 201 -26.50 -1.31 3.98
CA LYS A 201 -27.09 -2.66 4.08
C LYS A 201 -27.37 -3.24 2.67
N PRO A 202 -27.44 -4.57 2.52
CA PRO A 202 -27.74 -5.19 1.22
C PRO A 202 -29.01 -4.61 0.58
N GLY A 203 -28.92 -4.20 -0.68
CA GLY A 203 -30.03 -3.59 -1.43
C GLY A 203 -30.32 -2.13 -1.11
N VAL A 204 -29.58 -1.51 -0.19
CA VAL A 204 -29.70 -0.09 0.15
C VAL A 204 -28.59 0.68 -0.56
N LYS A 205 -28.95 1.79 -1.19
CA LYS A 205 -28.00 2.78 -1.72
C LYS A 205 -27.87 3.93 -0.72
N LEU A 206 -26.65 4.30 -0.36
CA LEU A 206 -26.37 5.49 0.45
C LEU A 206 -25.69 6.55 -0.40
N GLU A 207 -26.22 7.76 -0.36
CA GLU A 207 -25.65 8.92 -1.05
C GLU A 207 -25.31 9.99 -0.02
N ILE A 208 -24.02 10.20 0.24
CA ILE A 208 -23.56 11.27 1.13
C ILE A 208 -23.75 12.60 0.40
N PRO A 209 -24.53 13.55 0.96
CA PRO A 209 -24.88 14.80 0.26
C PRO A 209 -23.66 15.69 -0.05
N ASP A 210 -23.84 16.59 -1.01
CA ASP A 210 -22.85 17.62 -1.33
C ASP A 210 -22.59 18.52 -0.10
N GLY A 211 -21.32 18.78 0.21
CA GLY A 211 -20.86 19.65 1.29
C GLY A 211 -20.92 19.05 2.69
N ASP A 212 -21.30 17.79 2.84
CA ASP A 212 -21.52 17.18 4.15
C ASP A 212 -20.22 17.01 4.96
N VAL A 213 -20.34 17.10 6.29
CA VAL A 213 -19.21 16.98 7.23
C VAL A 213 -19.47 15.83 8.18
N LEU A 214 -18.73 14.74 8.00
CA LEU A 214 -18.82 13.55 8.86
C LEU A 214 -17.64 13.51 9.83
N GLU A 215 -17.92 13.69 11.11
CA GLU A 215 -16.91 13.67 12.18
C GLU A 215 -17.29 12.64 13.23
N ASN A 216 -16.40 11.66 13.48
CA ASN A 216 -16.59 10.63 14.53
C ASN A 216 -17.98 9.94 14.47
N LYS A 217 -18.43 9.60 13.26
CA LYS A 217 -19.80 9.18 12.97
C LYS A 217 -19.84 7.83 12.27
N ASP A 218 -20.80 7.00 12.67
CA ASP A 218 -21.18 5.77 11.99
C ASP A 218 -22.50 5.99 11.26
N VAL A 219 -22.53 5.71 9.95
CA VAL A 219 -23.69 5.84 9.06
C VAL A 219 -24.07 4.45 8.57
N ASN A 220 -25.23 3.94 8.99
CA ASN A 220 -25.71 2.58 8.69
C ASN A 220 -26.99 2.56 7.82
N GLY A 221 -27.53 3.74 7.52
CA GLY A 221 -28.75 3.94 6.74
C GLY A 221 -28.96 5.41 6.37
N PRO A 222 -29.92 5.72 5.47
CA PRO A 222 -30.28 7.10 5.14
C PRO A 222 -30.75 7.93 6.34
N GLU A 223 -31.27 7.26 7.38
CA GLU A 223 -31.68 7.88 8.65
C GLU A 223 -30.53 8.49 9.44
N ASP A 224 -29.30 8.07 9.17
CA ASP A 224 -28.09 8.53 9.86
C ASP A 224 -27.41 9.70 9.12
N LEU A 225 -27.93 10.13 7.95
CA LEU A 225 -27.35 11.22 7.17
C LEU A 225 -27.77 12.58 7.73
#